data_AF-A0A9D7D7P2-F1
#
_entry.id   AF-A0A9D7D7P2-F1
#
_cell.length_a   1.000
_cell.length_b   1.000
_cell.length_c   1.000
_cell.angle_alpha   90.00
_cell.angle_beta   90.00
_cell.angle_gamma   90.00
#
_symmetry.space_group_name_H-M   'P 1'
#
loop_
_entity.id
_entity.type
_entity.pdbx_description
1 polymer ?
#
loop_
_entity_poly.entity_id
_entity_poly.type
_entity_poly.pdbx_seq_one_letter_code
_entity_poly.pdbx_strand_id
1 'polypeptide(L)'
;MNIRLIKRVVAALLGIGGAANGGFMLAAPPLWYDSVPGLAHTGPFNPHFVSDIGVAYVVAGLALLSHARGDRVIGLRLLEAPRSCADTRSFTCSTS
;
A
#
# COMPACT_ATOMS: atom_id res chain seq x y z
N MET A 1 2.06 -2.13 -26.52
CA MET A 1 1.47 -2.31 -25.18
C MET A 1 1.70 -1.03 -24.37
N ASN A 2 0.66 -0.42 -23.80
CA ASN A 2 0.74 0.93 -23.20
C ASN A 2 1.34 0.88 -21.78
N ILE A 3 2.46 1.56 -21.55
CA ILE A 3 3.19 1.54 -20.26
C ILE A 3 2.32 1.98 -19.06
N ARG A 4 1.36 2.89 -19.27
CA ARG A 4 0.45 3.33 -18.20
C ARG A 4 -0.55 2.24 -17.83
N LEU A 5 -1.02 1.49 -18.82
CA LEU A 5 -1.91 0.36 -18.61
C LEU A 5 -1.19 -0.77 -17.86
N ILE A 6 0.04 -1.10 -18.29
CA ILE A 6 0.87 -2.11 -17.62
C ILE A 6 1.04 -1.78 -16.13
N LYS A 7 1.38 -0.53 -15.80
CA LYS A 7 1.55 -0.09 -14.40
C LYS A 7 0.28 -0.29 -13.56
N ARG A 8 -0.90 0.07 -14.09
CA ARG A 8 -2.17 -0.12 -13.40
C ARG A 8 -2.50 -1.58 -13.18
N VAL A 9 -2.28 -2.42 -14.21
CA VAL A 9 -2.52 -3.86 -14.12
C VAL A 9 -1.59 -4.49 -13.08
N VAL A 10 -0.29 -4.17 -13.13
CA VAL A 10 0.67 -4.68 -12.14
C VAL A 10 0.31 -4.23 -10.72
N ALA A 11 -0.03 -2.95 -10.53
CA ALA A 11 -0.46 -2.44 -9.23
C ALA A 11 -1.74 -3.14 -8.73
N ALA A 12 -2.72 -3.38 -9.61
CA ALA A 12 -3.93 -4.11 -9.25
C ALA A 12 -3.63 -5.57 -8.87
N LEU A 13 -2.80 -6.27 -9.64
CA LEU A 13 -2.44 -7.67 -9.37
C LEU A 13 -1.68 -7.81 -8.05
N LEU A 14 -0.65 -7.00 -7.83
CA LEU A 14 0.10 -6.99 -6.57
C LEU A 14 -0.77 -6.54 -5.40
N GLY A 15 -1.66 -5.58 -5.63
CA GLY A 15 -2.58 -5.08 -4.61
C GLY A 15 -3.59 -6.12 -4.15
N ILE A 16 -4.24 -6.80 -5.09
CA ILE A 16 -5.20 -7.88 -4.79
C ILE A 16 -4.49 -9.07 -4.14
N GLY A 17 -3.39 -9.54 -4.74
CA GLY A 17 -2.64 -10.69 -4.23
C GLY A 17 -2.08 -10.42 -2.82
N GLY A 18 -1.53 -9.22 -2.61
CA GLY A 18 -1.01 -8.81 -1.31
C GLY A 18 -2.10 -8.70 -0.26
N ALA A 19 -3.22 -8.05 -0.57
CA ALA A 19 -4.35 -7.93 0.36
C ALA A 19 -4.98 -9.29 0.69
N ALA A 20 -5.10 -10.20 -0.28
CA ALA A 20 -5.59 -11.56 -0.05
C ALA A 20 -4.64 -12.37 0.84
N ASN A 21 -3.33 -12.28 0.59
CA ASN A 21 -2.32 -12.94 1.43
C ASN A 21 -2.33 -12.39 2.87
N GLY A 22 -2.36 -11.06 3.03
CA GLY A 22 -2.47 -10.43 4.35
C GLY A 22 -3.80 -10.77 5.06
N GLY A 23 -4.90 -10.85 4.32
CA GLY A 23 -6.18 -11.30 4.84
C GLY A 23 -6.13 -12.75 5.34
N PHE A 24 -5.45 -13.64 4.63
CA PHE A 24 -5.26 -15.03 5.06
C PHE A 24 -4.41 -15.11 6.34
N MET A 25 -3.34 -14.31 6.46
CA MET A 25 -2.54 -14.20 7.69
C MET A 25 -3.37 -13.78 8.90
N LEU A 26 -4.33 -12.85 8.72
CA LEU A 26 -5.17 -12.35 9.81
C LEU A 26 -6.34 -13.30 10.15
N ALA A 27 -6.91 -13.96 9.14
CA ALA A 27 -8.06 -14.85 9.32
C ALA A 27 -7.67 -16.22 9.88
N ALA A 28 -6.55 -16.78 9.42
CA ALA A 28 -6.05 -18.09 9.87
C ALA A 28 -4.51 -18.08 10.01
N PRO A 29 -3.97 -17.36 11.01
CA PRO A 29 -2.52 -17.20 11.18
C PRO A 29 -1.74 -18.53 11.28
N PRO A 30 -2.20 -19.56 12.02
CA PRO A 30 -1.49 -20.84 12.10
C PRO A 30 -1.42 -21.55 10.74
N LEU A 31 -2.54 -21.57 10.01
CA LEU A 31 -2.61 -22.23 8.70
C LEU A 31 -1.73 -21.52 7.66
N TRP A 32 -1.67 -20.18 7.71
CA TRP A 32 -0.75 -19.41 6.89
C TRP A 32 0.71 -19.78 7.23
N TYR A 33 1.06 -19.82 8.52
CA TYR A 33 2.41 -20.12 8.98
C TYR A 33 2.90 -21.49 8.50
N ASP A 34 2.06 -22.52 8.59
CA ASP A 34 2.40 -23.88 8.16
C ASP A 34 2.44 -24.03 6.64
N SER A 35 1.75 -23.15 5.90
CA SER A 35 1.72 -23.19 4.43
C SER A 35 3.00 -22.66 3.78
N VAL A 36 3.82 -21.90 4.51
CA VAL A 36 5.05 -21.29 3.98
C VAL A 36 6.22 -22.28 4.12
N PRO A 37 6.78 -22.80 3.01
CA PRO A 37 7.88 -23.75 3.07
C PRO A 37 9.10 -23.15 3.76
N GLY A 38 9.67 -23.87 4.73
CA GLY A 38 10.86 -23.39 5.45
C GLY A 38 10.57 -22.51 6.66
N LEU A 39 9.37 -21.91 6.78
CA LEU A 39 9.10 -20.93 7.84
C LEU A 39 9.10 -21.57 9.23
N ALA A 40 8.47 -22.73 9.39
CA ALA A 40 8.45 -23.47 10.66
C ALA A 40 9.84 -23.94 11.13
N HIS A 41 10.84 -23.99 10.23
CA HIS A 41 12.22 -24.32 10.60
C HIS A 41 12.97 -23.13 11.22
N THR A 42 12.43 -21.90 11.11
CA THR A 42 13.08 -20.69 11.63
C THR A 42 12.78 -20.43 13.11
N GLY A 43 11.74 -21.05 13.67
CA GLY A 43 11.39 -20.93 15.09
C GLY A 43 9.95 -21.35 15.39
N PRO A 44 9.50 -21.25 16.65
CA PRO A 44 8.11 -21.53 17.03
C PRO A 44 7.14 -20.51 16.44
N PHE A 45 5.88 -20.95 16.23
CA PHE A 45 4.80 -20.09 15.78
C PHE A 45 4.54 -18.93 16.76
N ASN A 46 4.51 -17.70 16.24
CA ASN A 46 4.16 -16.49 16.97
C ASN A 46 2.97 -15.78 16.28
N PRO A 47 1.76 -15.76 16.88
CA PRO A 47 0.58 -15.18 16.27
C PRO A 47 0.65 -13.66 16.11
N HIS A 48 1.36 -12.95 17.01
CA HIS A 48 1.55 -11.50 16.90
C HIS A 48 2.38 -11.17 15.66
N PHE A 49 3.46 -11.92 15.44
CA PHE A 49 4.33 -11.75 14.27
C PHE A 49 3.56 -11.92 12.96
N VAL A 50 2.74 -12.98 12.84
CA VAL A 50 1.93 -13.22 11.63
C VAL A 50 0.87 -12.12 11.43
N SER A 51 0.31 -11.59 12.51
CA SER A 51 -0.66 -10.49 12.43
C SER A 51 -0.02 -9.18 11.96
N ASP A 52 1.19 -8.86 12.44
CA ASP A 52 1.91 -7.64 12.04
C ASP A 52 2.21 -7.62 10.53
N ILE A 53 2.75 -8.73 10.01
CA ILE A 53 2.99 -8.86 8.57
C ILE A 53 1.67 -8.88 7.79
N GLY A 54 0.60 -9.45 8.35
CA GLY A 54 -0.74 -9.46 7.77
C GLY A 54 -1.28 -8.05 7.55
N VAL A 55 -1.25 -7.21 8.58
CA VAL A 55 -1.67 -5.80 8.48
C VAL A 55 -0.81 -5.04 7.47
N ALA A 56 0.51 -5.25 7.48
CA ALA A 56 1.41 -4.61 6.51
C ALA A 56 1.04 -4.96 5.06
N TYR A 57 0.76 -6.24 4.77
CA TYR A 57 0.33 -6.71 3.46
C TYR A 57 -1.03 -6.12 3.03
N VAL A 58 -2.00 -6.04 3.96
CA VAL A 58 -3.31 -5.42 3.68
C VAL A 58 -3.16 -3.94 3.38
N VAL A 59 -2.41 -3.19 4.19
CA VAL A 59 -2.19 -1.75 3.99
C VAL A 59 -1.48 -1.47 2.67
N ALA A 60 -0.40 -2.20 2.38
CA ALA A 60 0.31 -2.09 1.11
C ALA A 60 -0.58 -2.46 -0.08
N GLY A 61 -1.36 -3.52 0.05
CA GLY A 61 -2.29 -3.98 -0.98
C GLY A 61 -3.37 -2.95 -1.30
N LEU A 62 -3.98 -2.35 -0.26
CA LEU A 62 -4.96 -1.28 -0.41
C LEU A 62 -4.35 -0.02 -1.05
N ALA A 63 -3.13 0.37 -0.67
CA ALA A 63 -2.43 1.50 -1.28
C ALA A 63 -2.20 1.28 -2.79
N LEU A 64 -1.79 0.07 -3.20
CA LEU A 64 -1.61 -0.29 -4.60
C LEU A 64 -2.93 -0.32 -5.37
N LEU A 65 -4.01 -0.81 -4.75
CA LEU A 65 -5.35 -0.80 -5.34
C LEU A 65 -5.87 0.62 -5.56
N SER A 66 -5.68 1.52 -4.59
CA SER A 66 -6.01 2.95 -4.73
C SER A 66 -5.22 3.59 -5.88
N HIS A 67 -3.91 3.30 -5.98
CA HIS A 67 -3.11 3.76 -7.10
C HIS A 67 -3.63 3.23 -8.45
N ALA A 68 -4.01 1.94 -8.51
CA ALA A 68 -4.53 1.32 -9.73
C ALA A 68 -5.88 1.91 -10.18
N ARG A 69 -6.75 2.30 -9.24
CA ARG A 69 -8.04 2.98 -9.50
C ARG A 69 -7.87 4.36 -10.12
N GLY A 70 -6.68 4.94 -10.07
CA GLY A 70 -6.39 6.28 -10.59
C GLY A 70 -6.47 7.36 -9.52
N ASP A 71 -6.63 6.98 -8.25
CA ASP A 71 -6.55 7.89 -7.13
C ASP A 71 -5.09 8.33 -7.01
N ARG A 72 -4.85 9.61 -7.31
CA ARG A 72 -3.58 10.25 -6.98
C ARG A 72 -3.50 10.28 -5.47
N VAL A 73 -2.91 9.25 -4.87
CA VAL A 73 -2.76 9.11 -3.42
C VAL A 73 -2.36 10.47 -2.83
N ILE A 74 -3.22 10.95 -1.94
CA ILE A 74 -3.44 12.34 -1.53
C ILE A 74 -2.22 13.02 -0.86
N GLY A 75 -1.15 12.28 -0.58
CA GLY A 75 0.02 12.79 0.17
C GLY A 75 1.15 13.41 -0.65
N LEU A 76 1.38 13.01 -1.91
CA LEU A 76 2.56 13.47 -2.66
C LEU A 76 2.38 14.88 -3.26
N ARG A 77 1.13 15.22 -3.62
CA ARG A 77 0.81 16.58 -4.09
C ARG A 77 0.94 17.68 -3.03
N LEU A 78 1.02 17.33 -1.74
CA LEU A 78 1.29 18.29 -0.66
C LEU A 78 2.78 18.59 -0.49
N LEU A 79 3.68 17.72 -0.98
CA LEU A 79 5.13 17.97 -0.99
C LEU A 79 5.61 18.58 -2.31
N GLU A 80 4.82 18.44 -3.38
CA GLU A 80 5.09 19.04 -4.70
C GLU A 80 4.33 20.35 -4.96
N ALA A 81 3.52 20.81 -4.00
CA ALA A 81 3.02 22.17 -4.04
C ALA A 81 4.22 23.11 -3.82
N PRO A 82 4.59 23.99 -4.77
CA PRO A 82 5.52 25.07 -4.47
C PRO A 82 4.94 25.84 -3.28
N ARG A 83 5.74 25.97 -2.22
CA ARG A 83 5.39 26.59 -0.93
C ARG A 83 5.14 28.10 -1.03
N SER A 84 4.58 28.60 -2.13
CA SER A 84 4.55 30.03 -2.43
C SER A 84 3.17 30.68 -2.32
N CYS A 85 2.08 29.93 -2.17
CA CYS A 85 0.73 30.51 -2.12
C CYS A 85 -0.17 29.75 -1.14
N ALA A 86 0.19 29.75 0.14
CA ALA A 86 -0.72 29.39 1.22
C ALA A 86 -1.21 30.66 1.92
N ASP A 87 -2.00 31.49 1.21
CA ASP A 87 -2.93 32.41 1.88
C ASP A 87 -4.22 32.51 1.06
N THR A 88 -5.27 31.87 1.56
CA THR A 88 -6.59 31.82 0.92
C THR A 88 -7.39 33.11 1.14
N ARG A 89 -6.79 34.21 1.60
CA ARG A 89 -7.51 35.48 1.82
C ARG A 89 -7.03 36.68 1.02
N SER A 90 -5.94 36.57 0.25
CA SER A 90 -5.35 37.73 -0.41
C SER A 90 -4.87 37.38 -1.82
N PHE A 91 -5.65 37.70 -2.84
CA PHE A 91 -5.27 37.58 -4.26
C PHE A 91 -4.23 38.66 -4.65
N THR A 92 -3.08 38.72 -3.97
CA THR A 92 -1.96 39.57 -4.39
C THR A 92 -0.71 38.73 -4.54
N CYS A 93 -0.47 38.26 -5.76
CA CYS A 93 0.81 37.73 -6.17
C CYS A 93 1.74 38.91 -6.48
N SER A 94 2.69 39.20 -5.59
CA SER A 94 3.73 40.19 -5.86
C SER A 94 4.91 39.50 -6.55
N THR A 95 5.00 39.65 -7.87
CA THR A 95 6.28 39.48 -8.58
C THR A 95 7.07 40.76 -8.41
N SER A 96 8.20 40.69 -7.70
CA SER A 96 9.28 41.68 -7.78
C SER A 96 10.53 40.97 -8.28
#